data_AF-A0A8S8XRP5-F1
#
_entry.id   AF-A0A8S8XRP5-F1
#
_cell.length_a   1.000
_cell.length_b   1.000
_cell.length_c   1.000
_cell.angle_alpha   90.00
_cell.angle_beta   90.00
_cell.angle_gamma   90.00
#
_symmetry.space_group_name_H-M   'P 1'
#
loop_
_entity.id
_entity.type
_entity.pdbx_description
1 polymer ?
#
loop_
_entity_poly.entity_id
_entity_poly.type
_entity_poly.pdbx_seq_one_letter_code
_entity_poly.pdbx_strand_id
1 'polypeptide(L)'
;MSNQVVVMTGPTIAPEVARGVITNALVACHDKVVAERVAERLSTDSLILTPAGDPVGAELWGAYKNCVALACGLVDGLKDTIGGDNLKAAMVLSGYSEGLRLLGEMGADPNTAFDQPELAICT
;
A
#
# COMPACT_ATOMS: atom_id res chain seq x y z
N MET A 1 11.69 0.65 28.56
CA MET A 1 10.50 0.11 27.86
C MET A 1 10.65 0.49 26.39
N SER A 2 10.93 -0.45 25.49
CA SER A 2 10.84 -0.16 24.05
C SER A 2 9.38 -0.31 23.65
N ASN A 3 8.77 0.76 23.13
CA ASN A 3 7.45 0.65 22.54
C ASN A 3 7.59 0.00 21.17
N GLN A 4 6.79 -1.03 20.88
CA GLN A 4 6.78 -1.64 19.56
C GLN A 4 6.12 -0.67 18.57
N VAL A 5 6.76 -0.45 17.43
CA VAL A 5 6.20 0.35 16.33
C VAL A 5 5.40 -0.57 15.44
N VAL A 6 4.17 -0.15 15.14
CA VAL A 6 3.26 -0.85 14.24
C VAL A 6 2.95 0.07 13.08
N VAL A 7 3.13 -0.43 11.87
CA VAL A 7 2.92 0.31 10.62
C VAL A 7 1.58 -0.14 10.04
N MET A 8 0.75 0.80 9.62
CA MET A 8 -0.49 0.50 8.91
C MET A 8 -0.45 1.18 7.54
N THR A 9 -0.65 0.40 6.48
CA THR A 9 -0.59 0.88 5.08
C THR A 9 -1.56 0.09 4.20
N GLY A 10 -1.91 0.64 3.04
CA GLY A 10 -2.87 0.04 2.11
C GLY A 10 -3.79 1.07 1.48
N PRO A 11 -4.78 0.64 0.67
CA PRO A 11 -5.77 1.49 0.01
C PRO A 11 -6.76 2.15 0.98
N THR A 12 -6.26 3.10 1.76
CA THR A 12 -6.96 3.69 2.91
C THR A 12 -7.34 5.15 2.65
N ILE A 13 -8.16 5.39 1.61
CA ILE A 13 -8.69 6.73 1.33
C ILE A 13 -9.56 7.16 2.53
N ALA A 14 -9.08 8.11 3.33
CA ALA A 14 -9.68 8.43 4.63
C ALA A 14 -11.19 8.77 4.57
N PRO A 15 -11.71 9.53 3.59
CA PRO A 15 -13.15 9.74 3.45
C PRO A 15 -13.96 8.47 3.16
N GLU A 16 -13.38 7.48 2.48
CA GLU A 16 -14.04 6.20 2.18
C GLU A 16 -14.10 5.32 3.43
N VAL A 17 -12.99 5.23 4.17
CA VAL A 17 -12.93 4.56 5.47
C VAL A 17 -13.96 5.16 6.43
N ALA A 18 -14.03 6.50 6.52
CA ALA A 18 -14.99 7.18 7.39
C ALA A 18 -16.46 6.94 7.00
N ARG A 19 -16.74 6.65 5.73
CA ARG A 19 -18.08 6.28 5.23
C ARG A 19 -18.39 4.78 5.36
N GLY A 20 -17.44 3.98 5.82
CA GLY A 20 -17.59 2.53 5.94
C GLY A 20 -17.56 1.79 4.60
N VAL A 21 -16.90 2.35 3.58
CA VAL A 21 -16.58 1.60 2.35
C VAL A 21 -15.58 0.50 2.68
N ILE A 22 -15.81 -0.71 2.15
CA ILE A 22 -14.92 -1.85 2.39
C ILE A 22 -13.49 -1.47 2.01
N THR A 23 -12.61 -1.49 3.00
CA THR A 23 -11.22 -1.08 2.92
C THR A 23 -10.35 -2.19 3.49
N ASN A 24 -9.36 -2.63 2.72
CA ASN A 24 -8.33 -3.54 3.21
C ASN A 24 -7.06 -2.75 3.51
N ALA A 25 -6.37 -3.10 4.60
CA ALA A 25 -5.06 -2.55 4.92
C ALA A 25 -4.17 -3.59 5.60
N LEU A 26 -2.86 -3.44 5.43
CA LEU A 26 -1.82 -4.17 6.14
C LEU A 26 -1.57 -3.52 7.51
N VAL A 27 -1.31 -4.33 8.52
CA VAL A 27 -0.75 -3.91 9.81
C VAL A 27 0.52 -4.71 10.06
N ALA A 28 1.67 -4.06 10.03
CA ALA A 28 2.98 -4.72 10.10
C ALA A 28 3.75 -4.35 11.37
N CYS A 29 4.40 -5.34 11.97
CA CYS A 29 5.23 -5.18 13.16
C CYS A 29 6.32 -6.26 13.17
N HIS A 30 7.49 -5.96 13.74
CA HIS A 30 8.55 -6.96 13.96
C HIS A 30 8.06 -8.11 14.84
N ASP A 31 7.24 -7.80 15.85
CA ASP A 31 6.52 -8.79 16.63
C ASP A 31 5.13 -9.01 16.02
N LYS A 32 4.98 -10.10 15.26
CA LYS A 32 3.73 -10.45 14.59
C LYS A 32 2.56 -10.62 15.56
N VAL A 33 2.80 -11.03 16.81
CA VAL A 33 1.74 -11.14 17.82
C VAL A 33 1.16 -9.76 18.15
N VAL A 34 1.98 -8.72 18.13
CA VAL A 34 1.51 -7.33 18.30
C VAL A 34 0.67 -6.91 17.09
N ALA A 35 1.11 -7.20 15.87
CA ALA A 35 0.34 -6.91 14.65
C ALA A 35 -1.03 -7.61 14.66
N GLU A 36 -1.08 -8.90 15.02
CA GLU A 36 -2.31 -9.68 15.15
C GLU A 36 -3.27 -9.06 16.17
N ARG A 37 -2.76 -8.71 17.36
CA ARG A 37 -3.58 -8.07 18.39
C ARG A 37 -4.11 -6.70 17.98
N VAL A 38 -3.35 -5.94 17.18
CA VAL A 38 -3.80 -4.65 16.64
C VAL A 38 -4.86 -4.88 15.57
N ALA A 39 -4.63 -5.81 14.64
CA ALA A 39 -5.58 -6.18 13.60
C ALA A 39 -6.92 -6.64 14.19
N GLU A 40 -6.91 -7.53 15.19
CA GLU A 40 -8.13 -8.01 15.87
C GLU A 40 -8.91 -6.88 16.55
N ARG A 41 -8.21 -5.90 17.14
CA ARG A 41 -8.84 -4.82 17.91
C ARG A 41 -9.38 -3.68 17.06
N LEU A 42 -8.74 -3.42 15.92
CA LEU A 42 -9.05 -2.27 15.06
C LEU A 42 -9.84 -2.66 13.81
N SER A 43 -9.90 -3.95 13.45
CA SER A 43 -10.76 -4.39 12.35
C SER A 43 -12.23 -4.16 12.68
N THR A 44 -12.99 -3.81 11.66
CA THR A 44 -14.45 -3.62 11.71
C THR A 44 -15.08 -4.34 10.52
N ASP A 45 -16.41 -4.27 10.39
CA ASP A 45 -17.13 -4.86 9.24
C ASP A 45 -16.70 -4.24 7.89
N SER A 46 -16.14 -3.03 7.90
CA SER A 46 -15.71 -2.30 6.70
C SER A 46 -14.21 -2.04 6.63
N LEU A 47 -13.47 -2.11 7.74
CA LEU A 47 -12.01 -1.99 7.78
C LEU A 47 -11.40 -3.35 8.11
N ILE A 48 -10.82 -4.00 7.11
CA ILE A 48 -10.26 -5.35 7.23
C ILE A 48 -8.73 -5.20 7.31
N LEU A 49 -8.16 -5.56 8.46
CA LEU A 49 -6.72 -5.43 8.71
C LEU A 49 -6.04 -6.79 8.63
N THR A 50 -5.00 -6.89 7.80
CA THR A 50 -4.19 -8.11 7.64
C THR A 50 -2.85 -7.95 8.37
N PRO A 51 -2.52 -8.82 9.34
CA PRO A 51 -1.27 -8.72 10.08
C PRO A 51 -0.07 -9.23 9.28
N ALA A 52 1.06 -8.52 9.34
CA ALA A 52 2.31 -8.86 8.67
C ALA A 52 3.54 -8.68 9.56
N GLY A 53 4.63 -9.36 9.18
CA GLY A 53 5.91 -9.37 9.91
C GLY A 53 6.97 -8.41 9.36
N ASP A 54 6.66 -7.66 8.31
CA ASP A 54 7.62 -6.80 7.59
C ASP A 54 7.21 -5.31 7.67
N PRO A 55 7.50 -4.62 8.78
CA PRO A 55 7.20 -3.20 8.92
C PRO A 55 8.06 -2.33 7.98
N VAL A 56 9.26 -2.78 7.61
CA VAL A 56 10.14 -2.04 6.70
C VAL A 56 9.54 -2.02 5.30
N GLY A 57 9.12 -3.18 4.78
CA GLY A 57 8.42 -3.25 3.50
C GLY A 57 7.13 -2.42 3.49
N ALA A 58 6.34 -2.48 4.56
CA ALA A 58 5.12 -1.70 4.69
C ALA A 58 5.37 -0.17 4.59
N GLU A 59 6.39 0.35 5.27
CA GLU A 59 6.75 1.79 5.18
C GLU A 59 7.24 2.16 3.77
N LEU A 60 8.09 1.32 3.18
CA LEU A 60 8.68 1.54 1.88
C LEU A 60 7.62 1.54 0.76
N TRP A 61 6.75 0.53 0.73
CA TRP A 61 5.64 0.46 -0.24
C TRP A 61 4.63 1.59 -0.03
N GLY A 62 4.31 1.91 1.22
CA GLY A 62 3.42 3.01 1.58
C GLY A 62 3.94 4.39 1.15
N ALA A 63 5.26 4.59 1.14
CA ALA A 63 5.90 5.80 0.60
C ALA A 63 5.95 5.77 -0.94
N TYR A 64 6.41 4.66 -1.51
CA TYR A 64 6.65 4.50 -2.94
C TYR A 64 5.38 4.63 -3.78
N LYS A 65 4.22 4.20 -3.27
CA LYS A 65 2.93 4.35 -3.97
C LYS A 65 2.62 5.80 -4.36
N ASN A 66 3.12 6.78 -3.60
CA ASN A 66 2.87 8.18 -3.90
C ASN A 66 3.67 8.64 -5.15
N CYS A 67 4.86 8.08 -5.37
CA CYS A 67 5.63 8.32 -6.60
C CYS A 67 4.88 7.77 -7.83
N VAL A 68 4.34 6.56 -7.72
CA VAL A 68 3.54 5.95 -8.80
C VAL A 68 2.24 6.73 -9.04
N ALA A 69 1.58 7.18 -7.97
CA ALA A 69 0.37 8.00 -8.07
C ALA A 69 0.62 9.34 -8.78
N LEU A 70 1.77 9.99 -8.52
CA LEU A 70 2.16 11.21 -9.23
C LEU A 70 2.40 10.96 -10.73
N ALA A 71 3.07 9.86 -11.08
CA ALA A 71 3.25 9.47 -12.47
C ALA A 71 1.91 9.19 -13.18
N CYS A 72 0.98 8.53 -12.49
CA CYS A 72 -0.39 8.31 -12.99
C CYS A 72 -1.16 9.63 -13.15
N GLY A 73 -1.01 10.57 -12.21
CA GLY A 73 -1.61 11.90 -12.30
C GLY A 73 -1.06 12.73 -13.48
N LEU A 74 0.21 12.55 -13.85
CA LEU A 74 0.76 13.14 -15.07
C LEU A 74 0.09 12.56 -16.32
N VAL A 75 -0.12 11.23 -16.36
CA VAL A 75 -0.84 10.59 -17.47
C VAL A 75 -2.27 11.12 -17.58
N ASP A 76 -2.95 11.33 -16.45
CA ASP A 76 -4.27 11.97 -16.42
C ASP A 76 -4.25 13.39 -16.96
N GLY A 77 -3.22 14.18 -16.59
CA GLY A 77 -3.03 15.53 -17.11
C GLY A 77 -2.76 15.58 -18.62
N LEU A 78 -2.27 14.50 -19.21
CA LEU A 78 -1.98 14.37 -20.64
C LEU A 78 -3.13 13.74 -21.43
N LYS A 79 -4.31 13.55 -20.83
CA LYS A 79 -5.45 12.84 -21.43
C LYS A 79 -5.91 13.40 -22.78
N ASP A 80 -5.70 14.69 -23.03
CA ASP A 80 -6.04 15.35 -24.31
C ASP A 80 -5.01 15.10 -25.44
N THR A 81 -3.92 14.38 -25.16
CA THR A 81 -2.85 14.11 -26.12
C THR A 81 -2.52 12.61 -26.20
N ILE A 82 -1.52 12.17 -25.44
CA ILE A 82 -1.00 10.79 -25.42
C ILE A 82 -1.44 10.01 -24.18
N GLY A 83 -2.14 10.67 -23.25
CA GLY A 83 -2.65 10.07 -22.03
C GLY A 83 -3.81 9.09 -22.28
N GLY A 84 -4.24 8.43 -21.21
CA GLY A 84 -5.38 7.52 -21.23
C GLY A 84 -5.23 6.34 -20.28
N ASP A 85 -6.32 5.60 -20.08
CA ASP A 85 -6.42 4.55 -19.07
C ASP A 85 -5.43 3.39 -19.34
N ASN A 86 -5.18 3.06 -20.61
CA ASN A 86 -4.18 2.06 -20.99
C ASN A 86 -2.75 2.47 -20.60
N LEU A 87 -2.40 3.74 -20.81
CA LEU A 87 -1.08 4.25 -20.44
C LEU A 87 -0.95 4.30 -18.91
N LYS A 88 -2.01 4.71 -18.20
CA LYS A 88 -2.03 4.69 -16.74
C LYS A 88 -1.85 3.27 -16.21
N ALA A 89 -2.58 2.30 -16.74
CA ALA A 89 -2.45 0.89 -16.34
C ALA A 89 -1.01 0.37 -16.58
N ALA A 90 -0.41 0.71 -17.72
CA ALA A 90 0.98 0.37 -18.01
C ALA A 90 1.96 1.04 -17.02
N MET A 91 1.70 2.29 -16.60
CA MET A 91 2.49 2.99 -15.58
C MET A 91 2.39 2.32 -14.22
N VAL A 92 1.20 1.90 -13.78
CA VAL A 92 1.01 1.18 -12.51
C VAL A 92 1.78 -0.15 -12.50
N LEU A 93 1.68 -0.93 -13.58
CA LEU A 93 2.41 -2.20 -13.72
C LEU A 93 3.93 -2.01 -13.75
N SER A 94 4.40 -0.99 -14.47
CA SER A 94 5.82 -0.65 -14.52
C SER A 94 6.33 -0.20 -13.15
N GLY A 95 5.57 0.66 -12.47
CA GLY A 95 5.85 1.11 -11.11
C GLY A 95 5.89 -0.06 -10.12
N TYR A 96 4.98 -1.02 -10.24
CA TYR A 96 4.99 -2.24 -9.41
C TYR A 96 6.26 -3.07 -9.63
N SER A 97 6.63 -3.32 -10.90
CA SER A 97 7.83 -4.09 -11.24
C SER A 97 9.11 -3.39 -10.77
N GLU A 98 9.17 -2.06 -10.86
CA GLU A 98 10.29 -1.28 -10.33
C GLU A 98 10.34 -1.35 -8.80
N GLY A 99 9.19 -1.22 -8.14
CA GLY A 99 9.07 -1.31 -6.68
C GLY A 99 9.55 -2.66 -6.14
N LEU A 100 9.15 -3.78 -6.77
CA LEU A 100 9.62 -5.12 -6.40
C LEU A 100 11.15 -5.22 -6.40
N ARG A 101 11.81 -4.62 -7.38
CA ARG A 101 13.28 -4.64 -7.49
C ARG A 101 13.92 -3.66 -6.51
N LEU A 102 13.51 -2.40 -6.54
CA LEU A 102 14.12 -1.31 -5.77
C LEU A 102 13.92 -1.53 -4.27
N LEU A 103 12.70 -1.81 -3.84
CA LEU A 103 12.38 -1.93 -2.42
C LEU A 103 12.96 -3.23 -1.84
N GLY A 104 13.07 -4.29 -2.64
CA GLY A 104 13.78 -5.51 -2.27
C GLY A 104 15.26 -5.25 -1.95
N GLU A 105 15.95 -4.46 -2.77
CA GLU A 105 17.34 -4.03 -2.49
C GLU A 105 17.45 -3.13 -1.25
N MET A 106 16.35 -2.45 -0.88
CA MET A 106 16.27 -1.62 0.34
C MET A 106 15.86 -2.42 1.59
N GLY A 107 15.64 -3.73 1.47
CA GLY A 107 15.36 -4.63 2.59
C GLY A 107 13.88 -4.95 2.84
N ALA A 108 12.98 -4.59 1.92
CA ALA A 108 11.59 -5.04 1.97
C ALA A 108 11.48 -6.54 1.61
N ASP A 109 10.61 -7.28 2.30
CA ASP A 109 10.21 -8.62 1.85
C ASP A 109 9.38 -8.49 0.57
N PRO A 110 9.76 -9.14 -0.54
CA PRO A 110 8.99 -9.13 -1.77
C PRO A 110 7.54 -9.59 -1.58
N ASN A 111 7.26 -10.48 -0.62
CA ASN A 111 5.91 -10.97 -0.34
C ASN A 111 4.98 -9.87 0.19
N THR A 112 5.53 -8.86 0.88
CA THR A 112 4.77 -7.71 1.39
C THR A 112 4.03 -6.97 0.26
N ALA A 113 4.63 -6.93 -0.94
CA ALA A 113 4.02 -6.34 -2.13
C ALA A 113 2.83 -7.14 -2.70
N PHE A 114 2.76 -8.44 -2.41
CA PHE A 114 1.74 -9.36 -2.92
C PHE A 114 0.60 -9.55 -1.91
N ASP A 115 0.90 -9.47 -0.62
CA ASP A 115 -0.09 -9.61 0.46
C ASP A 115 -1.12 -8.48 0.45
N GLN A 116 -0.77 -7.29 -0.06
CA GLN A 116 -1.69 -6.19 -0.34
C GLN A 116 -1.25 -5.44 -1.60
N PRO A 117 -2.13 -5.23 -2.60
CA PRO A 117 -1.79 -4.42 -3.77
C PRO A 117 -1.79 -2.94 -3.38
N GLU A 118 -0.71 -2.45 -2.77
CA GLU A 118 -0.57 -1.06 -2.31
C GLU A 118 -0.71 -0.02 -3.43
N LEU A 119 -0.48 -0.43 -4.67
CA LEU A 119 -0.64 0.40 -5.86
C LEU A 119 -2.07 0.45 -6.41
N ALA A 120 -3.02 -0.29 -5.84
CA ALA A 120 -4.41 -0.29 -6.29
C ALA A 120 -5.11 1.09 -6.18
N ILE A 121 -4.54 2.02 -5.41
CA ILE A 121 -5.05 3.40 -5.29
C ILE A 121 -4.78 4.23 -6.55
N CYS A 122 -3.85 3.81 -7.41
CA CYS A 122 -3.41 4.61 -8.56
C CYS A 122 -4.33 4.50 -9.79
N THR A 123 -5.32 3.60 -9.76
CA THR A 123 -6.31 3.37 -10.84
C THR A 123 -7.64 3.98 -10.49
#